data_AF-A0AAN4UE22-F1
#
_entry.id   AF-A0AAN4UE22-F1
#
_cell.length_a   1.000
_cell.length_b   1.000
_cell.length_c   1.000
_cell.angle_alpha   90.00
_cell.angle_beta   90.00
_cell.angle_gamma   90.00
#
_symmetry.space_group_name_H-M   'P 1'
#
loop_
_entity.id
_entity.type
_entity.pdbx_description
1 polymer ?
#
loop_
_entity_poly.entity_id
_entity_poly.type
_entity_poly.pdbx_seq_one_letter_code
_entity_poly.pdbx_strand_id
1 'polypeptide(L)'
;MEKNLMAKNGLNSYQSSRNQNVGNNPEMQTSAGAPVYKNDNTMTAGQRGPSKLQDVWLLEKLVDFNREVIPERRMHAKGSGAFGTFTVTRDITQYTKAKIFPR
;
A
#
# COMPACT_ATOMS: atom_id res chain seq x y z
N MET A 1 -25.48 5.49 29.38
CA MET A 1 -25.05 4.65 28.24
C MET A 1 -23.84 5.31 27.61
N GLU A 2 -22.68 4.74 27.86
CA GLU A 2 -21.37 5.33 27.59
C GLU A 2 -21.15 5.57 26.10
N LYS A 3 -21.07 6.86 25.72
CA LYS A 3 -20.45 7.29 24.48
C LYS A 3 -19.03 6.73 24.46
N ASN A 4 -18.74 5.84 23.52
CA ASN A 4 -17.42 5.27 23.26
C ASN A 4 -16.33 6.35 23.44
N LEU A 5 -15.47 6.18 24.44
CA LEU A 5 -14.47 7.17 24.85
C LEU A 5 -13.46 7.50 23.73
N MET A 6 -13.31 6.60 22.75
CA MET A 6 -12.43 6.78 21.59
C MET A 6 -12.82 7.97 20.70
N ALA A 7 -14.11 8.31 20.60
CA ALA A 7 -14.58 9.43 19.78
C ALA A 7 -14.35 10.80 20.42
N LYS A 8 -14.16 10.86 21.75
CA LYS A 8 -13.97 12.11 22.51
C LYS A 8 -12.54 12.67 22.39
N ASN A 9 -11.57 11.80 22.09
CA ASN A 9 -10.15 12.17 21.98
C ASN A 9 -9.71 12.38 20.53
N GLY A 10 -10.64 12.49 19.57
CA GLY A 10 -10.31 12.77 18.17
C GLY A 10 -9.57 11.63 17.44
N LEU A 11 -9.64 10.39 17.92
CA LEU A 11 -9.11 9.21 17.22
C LEU A 11 -10.04 8.84 16.06
N ASN A 12 -9.99 9.65 14.99
CA ASN A 12 -10.63 9.35 13.72
C ASN A 12 -9.71 8.51 12.83
N SER A 13 -10.31 7.46 12.26
CA SER A 13 -9.84 6.63 11.14
C SER A 13 -8.55 5.82 11.36
N TYR A 14 -8.52 4.64 10.73
CA TYR A 14 -7.39 3.72 10.67
C TYR A 14 -6.05 4.45 10.69
N GLN A 15 -5.10 3.96 11.50
CA GLN A 15 -3.73 4.47 11.51
C GLN A 15 -3.27 4.65 10.07
N SER A 16 -2.85 5.87 9.76
CA SER A 16 -2.28 6.17 8.47
C SER A 16 -1.12 5.21 8.25
N SER A 17 -1.15 4.44 7.15
CA SER A 17 0.00 3.58 6.78
C SER A 17 1.28 4.41 6.91
N ARG A 18 2.41 3.79 7.30
CA ARG A 18 3.69 4.52 7.50
C ARG A 18 4.10 5.39 6.29
N ASN A 19 3.49 5.17 5.13
CA ASN A 19 3.68 5.90 3.88
C ASN A 19 2.74 7.11 3.69
N GLN A 20 1.86 7.44 4.64
CA GLN A 20 0.82 8.47 4.46
C GLN A 20 1.20 9.88 4.95
N ASN A 21 2.29 10.03 5.70
CA ASN A 21 2.83 11.36 6.03
C ASN A 21 4.01 11.68 5.13
N VAL A 22 3.72 11.83 3.85
CA VAL A 22 4.60 12.55 2.95
C VAL A 22 4.45 14.02 3.31
N GLY A 23 5.49 14.61 3.90
CA GLY A 23 5.50 16.03 4.23
C GLY A 23 5.21 16.91 3.02
N ASN A 24 4.93 18.20 3.26
CA ASN A 24 4.51 19.17 2.24
C ASN A 24 5.54 19.45 1.10
N ASN A 25 6.63 18.68 1.04
CA ASN A 25 7.42 18.40 -0.15
C ASN A 25 7.85 16.92 -0.11
N PRO A 26 7.38 16.05 -1.03
CA PRO A 26 7.85 14.67 -1.12
C PRO A 26 9.24 14.67 -1.74
N GLU A 27 10.29 14.82 -0.94
CA GLU A 27 11.60 14.38 -1.43
C GLU A 27 11.52 12.86 -1.65
N MET A 28 12.05 12.39 -2.78
CA MET A 28 12.14 10.95 -3.04
C MET A 28 13.01 10.33 -1.96
N GLN A 29 12.60 9.18 -1.42
CA GLN A 29 13.28 8.53 -0.31
C GLN A 29 13.54 7.06 -0.62
N THR A 30 14.57 6.51 0.03
CA THR A 30 14.77 5.06 0.13
C THR A 30 13.71 4.45 1.05
N SER A 31 13.55 3.13 1.01
CA SER A 31 12.71 2.35 1.94
C SER A 31 13.12 2.53 3.40
N ALA A 32 14.39 2.86 3.65
CA ALA A 32 14.91 3.20 4.97
C ALA A 32 14.61 4.67 5.39
N GLY A 33 13.97 5.46 4.52
CA GLY A 33 13.61 6.86 4.76
C GLY A 33 14.73 7.87 4.51
N ALA A 34 15.86 7.45 3.93
CA ALA A 34 16.94 8.37 3.58
C ALA A 34 16.58 9.15 2.30
N PRO A 35 16.92 10.45 2.20
CA PRO A 35 16.63 11.24 1.01
C PRO A 35 17.45 10.77 -0.20
N VAL A 36 16.80 10.74 -1.37
CA VAL A 36 17.40 10.41 -2.67
C VAL A 36 17.71 11.71 -3.40
N TYR A 37 19.01 11.98 -3.58
CA TYR A 37 19.47 13.23 -4.19
C TYR A 37 19.41 13.23 -5.73
N LYS A 38 19.58 12.08 -6.38
CA LYS A 38 19.55 11.92 -7.85
C LYS A 38 18.95 10.58 -8.23
N ASN A 39 17.93 10.58 -9.09
CA ASN A 39 17.24 9.36 -9.55
C ASN A 39 17.54 8.99 -11.01
N ASP A 40 18.02 9.93 -11.82
CA ASP A 40 18.21 9.72 -13.25
C ASP A 40 19.61 9.19 -13.61
N ASN A 41 20.52 9.20 -12.64
CA ASN A 41 21.92 8.79 -12.84
C ASN A 41 22.35 7.81 -11.75
N THR A 42 23.21 6.87 -12.13
CA THR A 42 23.84 5.92 -11.21
C THR A 42 25.15 6.48 -10.64
N MET A 43 25.59 5.98 -9.49
CA MET A 43 26.89 6.31 -8.93
C MET A 43 28.00 5.54 -9.65
N THR A 44 28.87 6.26 -10.34
CA THR A 44 29.96 5.71 -11.15
C THR A 44 31.34 6.11 -10.64
N ALA A 45 32.38 5.38 -11.04
CA ALA A 45 33.79 5.73 -10.82
C ALA A 45 34.27 6.78 -11.85
N GLY A 46 33.62 7.95 -11.88
CA GLY A 46 33.85 9.02 -12.86
C GLY A 46 32.76 9.09 -13.94
N GLN A 47 32.70 10.17 -14.72
CA GLN A 47 31.59 10.44 -15.66
C GLN A 47 31.30 9.30 -16.65
N ARG A 48 32.33 8.56 -17.07
CA ARG A 48 32.22 7.37 -17.94
C ARG A 48 32.84 6.12 -17.33
N GLY A 49 32.97 6.10 -16.00
CA GLY A 49 33.49 4.94 -15.26
C GLY A 49 32.41 3.88 -14.99
N PRO A 50 32.80 2.69 -14.52
CA PRO A 50 31.85 1.65 -14.15
C PRO A 50 30.96 2.06 -12.96
N SER A 51 29.77 1.45 -12.86
CA SER A 51 28.85 1.60 -11.72
C SER A 51 29.46 1.03 -10.45
N LYS A 52 29.22 1.69 -9.31
CA LYS A 52 29.72 1.27 -8.00
C LYS A 52 28.69 0.43 -7.26
N LEU A 53 29.16 -0.64 -6.60
CA LEU A 53 28.31 -1.47 -5.73
C LEU A 53 27.78 -0.72 -4.49
N GLN A 54 28.45 0.36 -4.09
CA GLN A 54 28.03 1.22 -2.98
C GLN A 54 26.79 2.07 -3.30
N ASP A 55 26.30 2.04 -4.55
CA ASP A 55 25.05 2.70 -4.92
C ASP A 55 23.84 1.95 -4.33
N VAL A 56 23.55 2.24 -3.07
CA VAL A 56 22.44 1.60 -2.33
C VAL A 56 21.11 1.89 -3.02
N TRP A 57 20.91 3.12 -3.53
CA TRP A 57 19.66 3.52 -4.15
C TRP A 57 19.37 2.74 -5.45
N LEU A 58 20.39 2.59 -6.32
CA LEU A 58 20.25 1.80 -7.53
C LEU A 58 19.91 0.34 -7.22
N LEU A 59 20.64 -0.27 -6.28
CA LEU A 59 20.46 -1.67 -5.93
C LEU A 59 19.08 -1.94 -5.36
N GLU A 60 18.62 -1.08 -4.46
CA GLU A 60 17.31 -1.18 -3.84
C GLU A 60 16.19 -1.13 -4.87
N LYS A 61 16.21 -0.14 -5.76
CA LYS A 61 15.22 0.01 -6.85
C LYS A 61 15.15 -1.22 -7.75
N LEU A 62 16.31 -1.80 -8.09
CA LEU A 62 16.37 -3.03 -8.91
C LEU A 62 15.88 -4.26 -8.15
N VAL A 63 16.19 -4.35 -6.85
CA VAL A 63 15.77 -5.47 -5.99
C VAL A 63 14.26 -5.53 -5.86
N ASP A 64 13.62 -4.38 -5.68
CA ASP A 64 12.16 -4.26 -5.60
C ASP A 64 11.51 -4.58 -6.94
N PHE A 65 11.98 -3.95 -8.03
CA PHE A 65 11.47 -4.20 -9.38
C PHE A 65 11.52 -5.68 -9.77
N ASN A 66 12.65 -6.34 -9.52
CA ASN A 66 12.82 -7.77 -9.81
C ASN A 66 11.91 -8.69 -8.98
N ARG A 67 11.27 -8.18 -7.92
CA ARG A 67 10.40 -8.91 -7.00
C ARG A 67 8.94 -8.45 -7.03
N GLU A 68 8.57 -7.60 -7.97
CA GLU A 68 7.18 -7.12 -8.11
C GLU A 68 6.21 -8.24 -8.49
N VAL A 69 6.68 -9.24 -9.24
CA VAL A 69 5.83 -10.31 -9.75
C VAL A 69 5.64 -11.39 -8.71
N ILE A 70 4.39 -11.55 -8.26
CA ILE A 70 3.94 -12.70 -7.46
C ILE A 70 3.24 -13.73 -8.38
N PRO A 71 3.17 -15.02 -7.98
CA PRO A 71 2.44 -16.02 -8.75
C PRO A 71 0.98 -15.61 -8.97
N GLU A 72 0.49 -15.80 -10.20
CA GLU A 72 -0.90 -15.55 -10.55
C GLU A 72 -1.86 -16.60 -9.94
N ARG A 73 -3.15 -16.27 -9.87
CA ARG A 73 -4.18 -17.26 -9.48
C ARG A 73 -4.25 -18.37 -10.52
N ARG A 74 -4.25 -19.64 -10.08
CA ARG A 74 -4.34 -20.82 -10.97
C ARG A 74 -5.51 -20.76 -11.96
N MET A 75 -6.63 -20.19 -11.55
CA MET A 75 -7.82 -19.94 -12.38
C MET A 75 -8.27 -18.49 -12.16
N HIS A 76 -8.97 -17.91 -13.14
CA HIS A 76 -9.38 -16.49 -13.11
C HIS A 76 -8.20 -15.53 -12.85
N ALA A 77 -7.06 -15.77 -13.50
CA ALA A 77 -5.85 -14.93 -13.36
C ALA A 77 -6.10 -13.47 -13.79
N LYS A 78 -6.93 -13.28 -14.83
CA LYS A 78 -7.31 -11.96 -15.35
C LYS A 78 -8.64 -11.51 -14.74
N GLY A 79 -8.62 -10.36 -14.07
CA GLY A 79 -9.81 -9.71 -13.53
C GLY A 79 -9.51 -8.29 -13.04
N SER A 80 -10.56 -7.53 -12.77
CA SER A 80 -10.50 -6.24 -12.10
C SER A 80 -11.59 -6.20 -11.02
N GLY A 81 -11.43 -5.35 -10.01
CA GLY A 81 -12.32 -5.27 -8.85
C GLY A 81 -12.81 -3.87 -8.57
N ALA A 82 -13.98 -3.76 -7.94
CA ALA A 82 -14.54 -2.52 -7.42
C ALA A 82 -15.09 -2.76 -6.01
N PHE A 83 -15.01 -1.74 -5.16
CA PHE A 83 -15.64 -1.77 -3.84
C PHE A 83 -17.10 -1.31 -3.93
N GLY A 84 -17.94 -1.82 -3.03
CA GLY A 84 -19.35 -1.47 -2.97
C GLY A 84 -19.97 -1.89 -1.64
N THR A 85 -21.27 -1.67 -1.52
CA THR A 85 -22.06 -2.10 -0.36
C THR A 85 -23.19 -3.00 -0.82
N PHE A 86 -23.53 -3.98 0.02
CA PHE A 86 -24.65 -4.88 -0.20
C PHE A 86 -25.76 -4.54 0.79
N THR A 87 -26.97 -4.28 0.28
CA THR A 87 -28.14 -3.94 1.09
C THR A 87 -29.26 -4.94 0.82
N VAL A 88 -29.79 -5.56 1.89
CA VAL A 88 -30.93 -6.47 1.82
C VAL A 88 -32.20 -5.66 1.61
N THR A 89 -33.00 -6.02 0.61
CA THR A 89 -34.26 -5.33 0.30
C THR A 89 -35.51 -6.10 0.73
N ARG A 90 -35.40 -7.41 0.97
CA ARG A 90 -36.52 -8.30 1.35
C ARG A 90 -36.07 -9.32 2.38
N ASP A 91 -36.95 -9.64 3.33
CA ASP A 91 -36.70 -10.63 4.38
C ASP A 91 -36.67 -12.06 3.80
N ILE A 92 -35.56 -12.77 4.01
CA ILE A 92 -35.36 -14.17 3.62
C ILE A 92 -34.96 -15.04 4.83
N THR A 93 -35.19 -14.55 6.05
CA THR A 93 -34.79 -15.23 7.30
C THR A 93 -35.44 -16.59 7.50
N GLN A 94 -36.57 -16.85 6.83
CA GLN A 94 -37.19 -18.17 6.78
C GLN A 94 -36.30 -19.26 6.15
N TYR A 95 -35.39 -18.88 5.24
CA TYR A 95 -34.51 -19.81 4.53
C TYR A 95 -33.10 -19.87 5.10
N THR A 96 -32.63 -18.79 5.73
CA THR A 96 -31.25 -18.69 6.22
C THR A 96 -31.14 -17.89 7.51
N LYS A 97 -30.22 -18.31 8.38
CA LYS A 97 -29.85 -17.62 9.63
C LYS A 97 -28.54 -16.82 9.49
N ALA A 98 -28.03 -16.65 8.26
CA ALA A 98 -26.78 -15.96 8.01
C ALA A 98 -26.88 -14.45 8.31
N LYS A 99 -25.94 -13.92 9.09
CA LYS A 99 -25.94 -12.51 9.54
C LYS A 99 -25.78 -11.48 8.43
N ILE A 100 -25.26 -11.88 7.25
CA ILE A 100 -25.17 -10.99 6.06
C ILE A 100 -26.55 -10.69 5.47
N PHE A 101 -27.57 -11.50 5.81
CA PHE A 101 -28.97 -11.27 5.44
C PHE A 101 -29.82 -10.95 6.68
N PRO A 102 -29.54 -9.86 7.41
CA PRO A 102 -30.27 -9.53 8.62
C PRO A 102 -31.71 -9.09 8.29
N ARG A 103 -32.57 -9.26 9.28
CA ARG A 103 -33.96 -8.75 9.28
C ARG A 103 -33.98 -7.23 9.32
#